data_AF-A0A6J2JRX3-F1
#
_entry.id   AF-A0A6J2JRX3-F1
#
_cell.length_a   1.000
_cell.length_b   1.000
_cell.length_c   1.000
_cell.angle_alpha   90.00
_cell.angle_beta   90.00
_cell.angle_gamma   90.00
#
_symmetry.space_group_name_H-M   'P 1'
#
loop_
_entity.id
_entity.type
_entity.pdbx_description
1 polymer ?
#
loop_
_entity_poly.entity_id
_entity_poly.type
_entity_poly.pdbx_seq_one_letter_code
_entity_poly.pdbx_strand_id
1 'polypeptide(L)'
;MKYLIVLAVFALAFAAEEKEERPKTFRRLIPADVLRDFPGMCFASTRCITVEPGNTWELSPFCGRSTCVVSEDQPPRLLELVEDCGPLPLTNPKCQLDTEKTNKTAPFPGCCPIFTCEEGAKLEYPELPTPPPEDKKAEEKPKA
;
A
#
# COMPACT_ATOMS: atom_id res chain seq x y z
N MET A 1 1.29 18.68 -59.22
CA MET A 1 1.10 17.68 -58.16
C MET A 1 1.92 18.17 -56.96
N LYS A 2 1.39 19.04 -56.09
CA LYS A 2 0.28 18.87 -55.14
C LYS A 2 0.58 17.76 -54.13
N TYR A 3 1.51 18.03 -53.22
CA TYR A 3 1.58 17.31 -51.95
C TYR A 3 1.24 18.28 -50.85
N LEU A 4 0.05 18.02 -50.31
CA LEU A 4 -0.63 18.74 -49.27
C LEU A 4 0.17 18.67 -47.97
N ILE A 5 0.32 19.84 -47.37
CA ILE A 5 0.53 20.07 -45.95
C ILE A 5 -0.45 19.20 -45.16
N VAL A 6 0.06 18.27 -44.36
CA VAL A 6 -0.72 17.65 -43.27
C VAL A 6 -0.04 18.05 -41.97
N LEU A 7 -0.57 19.14 -41.41
CA LEU A 7 -0.34 19.66 -40.07
C LEU A 7 -0.86 18.60 -39.07
N ALA A 8 0.03 17.73 -38.58
CA ALA A 8 -0.26 16.87 -37.44
C ALA A 8 -0.08 17.71 -36.17
N VAL A 9 -1.14 18.44 -35.80
CA VAL A 9 -1.26 19.06 -34.48
C VAL A 9 -1.48 17.92 -33.49
N PHE A 10 -0.39 17.35 -32.98
CA PHE A 10 -0.40 16.55 -31.77
C PHE A 10 -0.76 17.47 -30.61
N ALA A 11 -2.05 17.61 -30.33
CA ALA A 11 -2.53 18.13 -29.07
C ALA A 11 -2.15 17.11 -27.99
N LEU A 12 -0.95 17.30 -27.41
CA LEU A 12 -0.58 16.71 -26.13
C LEU A 12 -1.56 17.24 -25.09
N ALA A 13 -2.64 16.51 -24.89
CA ALA A 13 -3.50 16.66 -23.73
C ALA A 13 -2.66 16.28 -22.50
N PHE A 14 -1.96 17.27 -21.95
CA PHE A 14 -1.49 17.19 -20.57
C PHE A 14 -2.74 17.14 -19.70
N ALA A 15 -3.15 15.93 -19.35
CA ALA A 15 -4.02 15.71 -18.21
C ALA A 15 -3.26 16.25 -17.00
N ALA A 16 -3.64 17.44 -16.55
CA ALA A 16 -3.27 17.92 -15.24
C ALA A 16 -3.88 16.93 -14.25
N GLU A 17 -3.06 16.01 -13.72
CA GLU A 17 -3.39 15.35 -12.47
C GLU A 17 -3.53 16.47 -11.45
N GLU A 18 -4.78 16.82 -11.13
CA GLU A 18 -5.09 17.45 -9.86
C GLU A 18 -4.43 16.55 -8.80
N LYS A 19 -3.41 17.09 -8.11
CA LYS A 19 -2.88 16.48 -6.90
C LYS A 19 -3.97 16.60 -5.84
N GLU A 20 -5.03 15.83 -6.00
CA GLU A 20 -5.86 15.45 -4.88
C GLU A 20 -4.89 14.78 -3.91
N GLU A 21 -4.76 15.36 -2.73
CA GLU A 21 -3.82 14.95 -1.69
C GLU A 21 -4.23 13.55 -1.20
N ARG A 22 -3.88 12.52 -1.99
CA ARG A 22 -4.28 11.15 -1.72
C ARG A 22 -3.85 10.80 -0.29
N PRO A 23 -4.74 10.18 0.51
CA PRO A 23 -4.39 9.72 1.84
C PRO A 23 -3.09 8.91 1.77
N LYS A 24 -2.11 9.23 2.61
CA LYS A 24 -0.82 8.53 2.64
C LYS A 24 -1.08 7.05 2.93
N THR A 25 -0.91 6.18 1.95
CA THR A 25 -0.97 4.74 2.15
C THR A 25 0.35 4.25 2.72
N PHE A 26 0.27 3.28 3.61
CA PHE A 26 1.41 2.65 4.25
C PHE A 26 1.62 1.27 3.64
N ARG A 27 2.88 0.88 3.54
CA ARG A 27 3.29 -0.41 2.98
C ARG A 27 4.18 -1.13 3.98
N ARG A 28 3.93 -2.41 4.19
CA ARG A 28 4.78 -3.28 5.01
C ARG A 28 4.75 -4.70 4.48
N LEU A 29 5.88 -5.39 4.60
CA LEU A 29 5.97 -6.83 4.38
C LEU A 29 5.81 -7.54 5.72
N ILE A 30 4.93 -8.52 5.77
CA ILE A 30 4.80 -9.44 6.90
C ILE A 30 5.03 -10.87 6.40
N PRO A 31 5.43 -11.82 7.27
CA PRO A 31 5.39 -13.23 6.93
C PRO A 31 3.97 -13.62 6.52
N ALA A 32 3.82 -14.31 5.39
CA ALA A 32 2.50 -14.79 4.98
C ALA A 32 2.06 -15.95 5.89
N ASP A 33 0.77 -15.98 6.22
CA ASP A 33 0.15 -17.21 6.72
C ASP A 33 0.12 -18.24 5.59
N VAL A 34 0.49 -19.48 5.91
CA VAL A 34 0.54 -20.58 4.95
C VAL A 34 -0.14 -21.80 5.56
N LEU A 35 -1.09 -22.38 4.83
CA LEU A 35 -1.76 -23.60 5.27
C LEU A 35 -0.90 -24.83 4.94
N ARG A 36 -0.94 -25.84 5.82
CA ARG A 36 -0.20 -27.10 5.65
C ARG A 36 -0.49 -27.78 4.30
N ASP A 37 -1.75 -27.75 3.86
CA ASP A 37 -2.18 -28.40 2.62
C ASP A 37 -1.80 -27.60 1.37
N PHE A 38 -1.37 -26.34 1.53
CA PHE A 38 -1.09 -25.41 0.45
C PHE A 38 0.21 -24.61 0.70
N PRO A 39 1.38 -25.27 0.78
CA PRO A 39 2.63 -24.65 1.20
C PRO A 39 3.18 -23.56 0.26
N GLY A 40 2.68 -23.49 -0.98
CA GLY A 40 3.09 -22.53 -1.99
C GLY A 40 2.13 -21.34 -2.17
N MET A 41 1.12 -21.19 -1.31
CA MET A 41 0.13 -20.13 -1.38
C MET A 41 0.03 -19.37 -0.06
N CYS A 42 -0.20 -18.06 -0.14
CA CYS A 42 -0.56 -17.26 1.02
C CYS A 42 -2.00 -17.56 1.44
N PHE A 43 -2.31 -17.45 2.72
CA PHE A 43 -3.65 -17.61 3.26
C PHE A 43 -4.25 -16.25 3.65
N ALA A 44 -5.28 -15.83 2.93
CA ALA A 44 -6.00 -14.60 3.20
C ALA A 44 -7.04 -14.83 4.32
N SER A 45 -6.64 -14.60 5.57
CA SER A 45 -7.49 -14.85 6.75
C SER A 45 -8.82 -14.08 6.74
N THR A 46 -8.83 -12.84 6.25
CA THR A 46 -10.04 -12.00 6.14
C THR A 46 -11.08 -12.56 5.16
N ARG A 47 -10.66 -13.41 4.22
CA ARG A 47 -11.51 -14.01 3.18
C ARG A 47 -11.63 -15.53 3.29
N CYS A 48 -10.87 -16.16 4.17
CA CYS A 48 -10.77 -17.61 4.30
C CYS A 48 -10.45 -18.34 2.97
N ILE A 49 -9.53 -17.79 2.17
CA ILE A 49 -9.08 -18.38 0.89
C ILE A 49 -7.56 -18.46 0.81
N THR A 50 -7.05 -19.37 -0.03
CA THR A 50 -5.64 -19.36 -0.45
C THR A 50 -5.46 -18.47 -1.68
N VAL A 51 -4.31 -17.80 -1.76
CA VAL A 51 -3.97 -16.84 -2.80
C VAL A 51 -2.58 -17.17 -3.35
N GLU A 52 -2.49 -17.34 -4.67
CA GLU A 52 -1.23 -17.60 -5.35
C GLU A 52 -0.29 -16.37 -5.31
N PRO A 53 1.04 -16.57 -5.34
CA PRO A 53 1.99 -15.47 -5.46
C PRO A 53 1.70 -14.56 -6.66
N GLY A 54 1.79 -13.24 -6.44
CA GLY A 54 1.46 -12.20 -7.41
C GLY A 54 0.01 -11.70 -7.33
N ASN A 55 -0.91 -12.46 -6.72
CA ASN A 55 -2.31 -12.06 -6.59
C ASN A 55 -2.57 -11.20 -5.35
N THR A 56 -3.58 -10.34 -5.45
CA THR A 56 -3.95 -9.32 -4.45
C THR A 56 -5.39 -9.54 -3.97
N TRP A 57 -5.67 -9.23 -2.71
CA TRP A 57 -7.01 -9.27 -2.11
C TRP A 57 -7.26 -8.08 -1.19
N GLU A 58 -8.53 -7.68 -1.05
CA GLU A 58 -8.91 -6.65 -0.06
C GLU A 58 -8.97 -7.25 1.34
N LEU A 59 -8.58 -6.44 2.33
CA LEU A 59 -8.57 -6.78 3.75
C LEU A 59 -9.90 -6.48 4.46
N SER A 60 -10.97 -6.19 3.72
CA SER A 60 -12.30 -5.91 4.28
C SER A 60 -12.68 -6.94 5.36
N PRO A 61 -13.13 -6.50 6.56
CA PRO A 61 -13.64 -5.15 6.88
C PRO A 61 -12.58 -4.09 7.21
N PHE A 62 -11.28 -4.42 7.18
CA PHE A 62 -10.22 -3.43 7.33
C PHE A 62 -10.00 -2.67 6.02
N CYS A 63 -9.62 -1.39 6.11
CA CYS A 63 -9.31 -0.59 4.94
C CYS A 63 -7.85 -0.81 4.53
N GLY A 64 -7.67 -1.74 3.61
CA GLY A 64 -6.36 -2.12 3.10
C GLY A 64 -6.49 -3.23 2.07
N ARG A 65 -5.38 -3.55 1.43
CA ARG A 65 -5.24 -4.71 0.56
C ARG A 65 -3.92 -5.39 0.84
N SER A 66 -3.85 -6.66 0.46
CA SER A 66 -2.66 -7.47 0.59
C SER A 66 -2.32 -8.15 -0.71
N THR A 67 -1.03 -8.33 -0.97
CA THR A 67 -0.51 -9.08 -2.12
C THR A 67 0.38 -10.21 -1.64
N CYS A 68 0.19 -11.41 -2.18
CA CYS A 68 1.07 -12.55 -1.90
C CYS A 68 2.36 -12.38 -2.68
N VAL A 69 3.51 -12.34 -2.02
CA VAL A 69 4.82 -12.14 -2.68
C VAL A 69 5.81 -13.20 -2.22
N VAL A 70 6.81 -13.47 -3.05
CA VAL A 70 7.92 -14.38 -2.71
C VAL A 70 9.13 -13.53 -2.33
N SER A 71 9.77 -13.83 -1.21
CA SER A 71 10.99 -13.15 -0.80
C SER A 71 12.19 -13.55 -1.67
N GLU A 72 13.18 -12.67 -1.74
CA GLU A 72 14.47 -12.95 -2.40
C GLU A 72 15.44 -13.73 -1.49
N ASP A 73 14.96 -14.22 -0.34
CA ASP A 73 15.76 -15.03 0.58
C ASP A 73 16.13 -16.39 -0.03
N GLN A 74 17.14 -17.03 0.53
CA GLN A 74 17.52 -18.40 0.19
C GLN A 74 17.48 -19.26 1.46
N PRO A 75 16.50 -20.19 1.61
CA PRO A 75 15.43 -20.50 0.67
C PRO A 75 14.33 -19.42 0.61
N PRO A 76 13.59 -19.30 -0.51
CA PRO A 76 12.53 -18.30 -0.66
C PRO A 76 11.39 -18.57 0.32
N ARG A 77 10.79 -17.50 0.82
CA ARG A 77 9.64 -17.56 1.75
C ARG A 77 8.48 -16.77 1.19
N LEU A 78 7.26 -17.13 1.59
CA LEU A 78 6.07 -16.34 1.25
C LEU A 78 5.92 -15.18 2.23
N LEU A 79 5.71 -13.99 1.68
CA LEU A 79 5.42 -12.77 2.41
C LEU A 79 4.08 -12.22 1.93
N GLU A 80 3.44 -11.43 2.78
CA GLU A 80 2.27 -10.65 2.46
C GLU A 80 2.66 -9.17 2.45
N LEU A 81 2.56 -8.54 1.29
CA LEU A 81 2.71 -7.09 1.15
C LEU A 81 1.38 -6.45 1.52
N VAL A 82 1.30 -5.90 2.72
CA VAL A 82 0.12 -5.19 3.24
C VAL A 82 0.22 -3.72 2.86
N GLU A 83 -0.79 -3.23 2.18
CA GLU A 83 -1.03 -1.80 1.93
C GLU A 83 -2.28 -1.36 2.70
N ASP A 84 -2.12 -0.46 3.67
CA ASP A 84 -3.22 0.02 4.51
C ASP A 84 -3.13 1.55 4.73
N CYS A 85 -4.04 2.10 5.53
CA CYS A 85 -4.08 3.53 5.84
C CYS A 85 -3.05 3.98 6.88
N GLY A 86 -2.24 3.07 7.41
CA GLY A 86 -1.24 3.35 8.43
C GLY A 86 -1.77 3.50 9.85
N PRO A 87 -0.91 3.93 10.79
CA PRO A 87 -1.32 4.20 12.16
C PRO A 87 -2.35 5.32 12.19
N LEU A 88 -3.35 5.16 13.05
CA LEU A 88 -4.27 6.24 13.34
C LEU A 88 -3.55 7.33 14.13
N PRO A 89 -3.89 8.62 13.92
CA PRO A 89 -3.31 9.70 14.70
C PRO A 89 -3.68 9.57 16.17
N LEU A 90 -2.81 10.11 17.03
CA LEU A 90 -3.08 10.27 18.45
C LEU A 90 -4.33 11.14 18.64
N THR A 91 -5.12 10.81 19.67
CA THR A 91 -6.36 11.54 19.95
C THR A 91 -6.06 13.02 20.19
N ASN A 92 -6.61 13.88 19.33
CA ASN A 92 -6.47 15.32 19.41
C ASN A 92 -7.87 15.96 19.32
N PRO A 93 -8.36 16.68 20.34
CA PRO A 93 -9.71 17.27 20.31
C PRO A 93 -9.87 18.32 19.19
N LYS A 94 -8.77 18.90 18.71
CA LYS A 94 -8.75 19.89 17.61
C LYS A 94 -8.71 19.26 16.22
N CYS A 95 -8.62 17.94 16.11
CA CYS A 95 -8.62 17.21 14.84
C CYS A 95 -9.59 16.04 14.92
N GLN A 96 -10.69 16.12 14.17
CA GLN A 96 -11.75 15.11 14.23
C GLN A 96 -11.84 14.35 12.91
N LEU A 97 -12.30 13.10 12.99
CA LEU A 97 -12.61 12.31 11.81
C LEU A 97 -13.73 13.03 11.04
N ASP A 98 -13.48 13.37 9.79
CA ASP A 98 -14.46 13.96 8.89
C ASP A 98 -15.37 12.84 8.37
N THR A 99 -16.50 12.64 9.04
CA THR A 99 -17.46 11.57 8.70
C THR A 99 -18.19 11.80 7.39
N GLU A 100 -18.21 13.04 6.90
CA GLU A 100 -18.83 13.37 5.60
C GLU A 100 -17.90 13.01 4.45
N LYS A 101 -16.59 13.23 4.62
CA LYS A 101 -15.58 12.89 3.62
C LYS A 101 -15.09 11.45 3.70
N THR A 102 -15.14 10.84 4.88
CA THR A 102 -14.67 9.46 5.08
C THR A 102 -15.74 8.44 4.69
N ASN A 103 -15.56 7.75 3.57
CA ASN A 103 -16.43 6.64 3.18
C ASN A 103 -15.82 5.28 3.53
N LYS A 104 -16.12 4.77 4.73
CA LYS A 104 -15.57 3.50 5.24
C LYS A 104 -15.92 2.26 4.42
N THR A 105 -16.91 2.32 3.53
CA THR A 105 -17.32 1.18 2.68
C THR A 105 -16.72 1.23 1.29
N ALA A 106 -15.98 2.29 0.95
CA ALA A 106 -15.28 2.39 -0.31
C ALA A 106 -14.15 1.33 -0.43
N PRO A 107 -13.76 0.93 -1.64
CA PRO A 107 -12.56 0.13 -1.84
C PRO A 107 -11.30 0.88 -1.37
N PHE A 108 -10.27 0.16 -0.92
CA PHE A 108 -8.98 0.77 -0.61
C PHE A 108 -8.38 1.41 -1.88
N PRO A 109 -7.78 2.62 -1.82
CA PRO A 109 -7.51 3.44 -0.62
C PRO A 109 -8.62 4.43 -0.23
N GLY A 110 -9.76 4.43 -0.93
CA GLY A 110 -10.85 5.39 -0.69
C GLY A 110 -11.55 5.26 0.66
N CYS A 111 -11.42 4.11 1.34
CA CYS A 111 -11.93 3.93 2.70
C CYS A 111 -11.04 4.51 3.80
N CYS A 112 -9.89 5.09 3.46
CA CYS A 112 -8.99 5.62 4.47
C CYS A 112 -9.59 6.82 5.22
N PRO A 113 -9.36 6.92 6.53
CA PRO A 113 -9.93 7.98 7.34
C PRO A 113 -9.36 9.35 6.96
N ILE A 114 -10.25 10.32 6.75
CA ILE A 114 -9.90 11.72 6.50
C ILE A 114 -10.20 12.50 7.77
N PHE A 115 -9.22 13.26 8.25
CA PHE A 115 -9.35 14.07 9.45
C PHE A 115 -9.35 15.55 9.09
N THR A 116 -10.23 16.32 9.71
CA THR A 116 -10.29 17.77 9.59
C THR A 116 -9.85 18.39 10.92
N CYS A 117 -8.91 19.31 10.85
CA CYS A 117 -8.32 20.00 11.99
C CYS A 117 -8.72 21.48 12.03
N GLU A 118 -8.85 22.04 13.23
CA GLU A 118 -8.92 23.49 13.45
C GLU A 118 -7.63 24.19 12.95
N GLU A 119 -7.71 25.48 12.64
CA GLU A 119 -6.56 26.24 12.15
C GLU A 119 -5.34 26.15 13.09
N GLY A 120 -4.21 25.75 12.53
CA GLY A 120 -2.94 25.59 13.27
C GLY A 120 -2.81 24.27 14.04
N ALA A 121 -3.85 23.44 14.14
CA ALA A 121 -3.76 22.11 14.72
C ALA A 121 -3.19 21.11 13.69
N LYS A 122 -2.35 20.17 14.17
CA LYS A 122 -1.75 19.11 13.35
C LYS A 122 -2.03 17.75 13.98
N LEU A 123 -2.13 16.74 13.13
CA LEU A 123 -2.19 15.35 13.55
C LEU A 123 -0.79 14.89 13.96
N GLU A 124 -0.71 14.34 15.17
CA GLU A 124 0.46 13.61 15.65
C GLU A 124 0.18 12.12 15.51
N TYR A 125 1.17 11.35 15.09
CA TYR A 125 1.05 9.91 14.91
C TYR A 125 1.93 9.18 15.91
N PRO A 126 1.53 7.99 16.40
CA PRO A 126 2.39 7.16 17.21
C PRO A 126 3.72 6.88 16.51
N GLU A 127 4.82 6.91 17.26
CA GLU A 127 6.10 6.44 16.74
C GLU A 127 6.01 4.93 16.46
N LEU A 128 6.20 4.56 15.19
CA LEU A 128 6.31 3.15 14.82
C LEU A 128 7.71 2.66 15.18
N PRO A 129 7.85 1.48 15.82
CA PRO A 129 9.16 0.88 16.03
C PRO A 129 9.84 0.71 14.67
N THR A 130 11.00 1.35 14.50
CA THR A 130 11.78 1.24 13.28
C THR A 130 12.43 -0.15 13.27
N PRO A 131 12.24 -0.98 12.23
CA PRO A 131 13.02 -2.20 12.12
C PRO A 131 14.51 -1.85 12.12
N PRO A 132 15.38 -2.66 12.74
CA PRO A 132 16.82 -2.43 12.69
C PRO A 132 17.27 -2.39 11.22
N PRO A 133 18.25 -1.55 10.88
CA PRO A 133 18.74 -1.43 9.51
C PRO A 133 19.19 -2.80 9.01
N GLU A 134 18.74 -3.18 7.82
CA GLU A 134 19.22 -4.38 7.14
C GLU A 134 20.72 -4.23 6.88
N ASP A 135 21.53 -4.97 7.63
CA ASP A 135 22.97 -5.03 7.40
C ASP A 135 23.20 -5.47 5.95
N LYS A 136 23.78 -4.56 5.16
CA LYS A 136 24.19 -4.80 3.79
C LYS A 136 24.92 -6.14 3.73
N LYS A 137 24.34 -7.12 3.00
CA LYS A 137 25.00 -8.37 2.60
C LYS A 137 26.44 -8.05 2.21
N ALA A 138 27.39 -8.36 3.11
CA ALA A 138 28.79 -8.34 2.77
C ALA A 138 28.99 -9.40 1.69
N GLU A 139 29.49 -8.99 0.53
CA GLU A 139 29.92 -9.88 -0.54
C GLU A 139 30.87 -10.94 0.03
N GLU A 140 30.40 -12.17 0.11
CA GLU A 140 31.23 -13.32 0.44
C GLU A 140 32.10 -13.61 -0.80
N LYS A 141 33.35 -13.15 -0.77
CA LYS A 141 34.36 -13.54 -1.75
C LYS A 141 34.57 -15.07 -1.66
N PRO A 142 34.62 -15.79 -2.80
CA PRO A 142 34.92 -17.22 -2.79
C PRO A 142 36.37 -17.45 -2.32
N LYS A 143 36.56 -18.32 -1.32
CA LYS A 143 37.88 -18.87 -1.01
C LYS A 143 38.24 -19.94 -2.03
N ALA A 144 39.43 -19.78 -2.62
CA ALA A 144 40.13 -20.75 -3.46
C ALA A 144 40.66 -21.94 -2.65
#